data_AF-A0A3S5B1L7-F1
#
_entry.id   AF-A0A3S5B1L7-F1
#
_cell.length_a   1.000
_cell.length_b   1.000
_cell.length_c   1.000
_cell.angle_alpha   90.00
_cell.angle_beta   90.00
_cell.angle_gamma   90.00
#
_symmetry.space_group_name_H-M   'P 1'
#
loop_
_entity.id
_entity.type
_entity.pdbx_description
1 polymer ?
#
loop_
_entity_poly.entity_id
_entity_poly.type
_entity_poly.pdbx_seq_one_letter_code
_entity_poly.pdbx_strand_id
1 'polypeptide(L)' 'MICVYENDDLVYIVTEYLRGGELLDKICRQKSFSEREASAVLEVLARTVKYLHEHMI' A
#
# COMPACT_ATOMS: atom_id res chain seq x y z
N MET A 1 8.93 -8.08 -0.99
CA MET A 1 10.11 -7.77 -1.84
C MET A 1 10.53 -9.07 -2.50
N ILE A 2 10.66 -9.10 -3.84
CA ILE A 2 10.99 -10.34 -4.56
C ILE A 2 12.51 -10.45 -4.71
N CYS A 3 13.16 -9.41 -5.23
CA CYS A 3 14.62 -9.35 -5.35
C CYS A 3 15.14 -7.92 -5.51
N VAL A 4 16.44 -7.76 -5.26
CA VAL A 4 17.19 -6.52 -5.48
C VAL A 4 18.39 -6.87 -6.36
N TYR A 5 18.60 -6.08 -7.41
CA TYR A 5 19.78 -6.16 -8.27
C TYR A 5 20.52 -4.83 -8.22
N GLU A 6 21.84 -4.86 -8.27
CA GLU A 6 22.69 -3.68 -8.22
C GLU A 6 23.79 -3.81 -9.26
N ASN A 7 24.00 -2.72 -10.00
CA ASN A 7 25.16 -2.50 -10.86
C ASN A 7 25.89 -1.24 -10.39
N ASP A 8 27.06 -0.94 -10.94
CA ASP A 8 27.96 0.13 -10.48
C ASP A 8 27.29 1.50 -10.24
N ASP A 9 26.22 1.82 -10.99
CA ASP A 9 25.52 3.12 -10.90
C ASP A 9 24.05 3.04 -10.45
N LEU A 10 23.44 1.85 -10.39
CA LEU A 10 21.98 1.70 -10.26
C LEU A 10 21.54 0.52 -9.40
N VAL A 11 20.49 0.74 -8.60
CA VAL A 11 19.80 -0.28 -7.81
C VAL A 11 18.39 -0.50 -8.37
N TYR A 12 18.05 -1.75 -8.65
CA TYR A 12 16.75 -2.19 -9.13
C TYR A 12 16.03 -2.98 -8.03
N ILE A 13 14.91 -2.46 -7.54
CA ILE A 13 14.07 -3.14 -6.54
C ILE A 13 12.87 -3.77 -7.25
N VAL A 14 12.85 -5.10 -7.29
CA VAL A 14 11.75 -5.85 -7.92
C VAL A 14 10.68 -6.17 -6.87
N THR A 15 9.49 -5.63 -7.12
CA THR A 15 8.31 -5.79 -6.26
C THR A 15 7.16 -6.42 -7.03
N GLU A 16 6.10 -6.77 -6.31
CA GLU A 16 4.85 -7.23 -6.92
C GLU A 16 4.18 -6.11 -7.72
N TYR A 17 3.56 -6.49 -8.85
CA TYR A 17 2.86 -5.53 -9.69
C TYR A 17 1.39 -5.38 -9.27
N LEU A 18 1.07 -4.24 -8.67
CA LEU A 18 -0.28 -3.91 -8.20
C LEU A 18 -1.10 -3.20 -9.29
N ARG A 19 -1.95 -3.94 -10.00
CA ARG A 19 -2.81 -3.43 -11.10
C ARG A 19 -3.96 -2.50 -10.65
N GLY A 20 -4.19 -2.39 -9.35
CA GLY A 20 -5.38 -1.77 -8.79
C GLY A 20 -5.44 -0.25 -8.89
N GLY A 21 -4.34 0.42 -9.24
CA GLY A 21 -4.23 1.88 -9.15
C GLY A 21 -4.30 2.39 -7.71
N GLU A 22 -4.43 3.70 -7.54
CA GLU A 22 -4.45 4.33 -6.23
C GLU A 22 -5.81 4.23 -5.54
N LEU A 23 -5.77 4.02 -4.21
CA LEU A 23 -6.97 3.97 -3.38
C LEU A 23 -7.66 5.34 -3.30
N LEU A 24 -6.88 6.41 -3.14
CA LEU A 24 -7.40 7.78 -3.03
C LEU A 24 -8.19 8.19 -4.28
N ASP A 25 -7.63 7.91 -5.46
CA ASP A 25 -8.31 8.14 -6.74
C ASP A 25 -9.68 7.46 -6.82
N LYS A 26 -9.80 6.23 -6.32
CA LYS A 26 -11.08 5.51 -6.29
C LYS A 26 -12.08 6.19 -5.36
N ILE A 27 -11.65 6.59 -4.17
CA ILE A 27 -12.51 7.28 -3.20
C ILE A 27 -12.98 8.62 -3.75
N CYS A 28 -12.10 9.41 -4.37
CA CYS A 28 -12.45 10.70 -4.97
C CYS A 28 -13.42 10.58 -6.15
N ARG A 29 -13.36 9.47 -6.91
CA ARG A 29 -14.28 9.20 -8.03
C ARG A 29 -15.64 8.68 -7.57
N GLN A 30 -15.71 8.06 -6.39
CA GLN A 30 -16.98 7.64 -5.80
C GLN A 30 -17.72 8.86 -5.23
N LYS A 31 -18.98 9.07 -5.65
CA LYS A 31 -19.84 10.15 -5.12
C LYS A 31 -20.13 10.03 -3.62
N SER A 32 -20.10 8.80 -3.10
CA SER A 32 -20.34 8.51 -1.70
C SER A 32 -19.46 7.34 -1.29
N PHE A 33 -18.75 7.51 -0.18
CA PHE A 33 -17.97 6.48 0.46
C PHE A 33 -18.54 6.30 1.87
N SER A 34 -19.13 5.13 2.13
CA SER A 34 -19.84 4.90 3.39
C SER A 34 -18.86 4.70 4.55
N GLU A 35 -19.31 5.02 5.77
CA GLU A 35 -18.50 4.78 6.97
C GLU A 35 -18.09 3.30 7.12
N ARG A 36 -18.96 2.38 6.67
CA ARG A 36 -18.66 0.94 6.68
C ARG A 36 -17.52 0.58 5.73
N GLU A 37 -17.51 1.14 4.52
CA GLU A 37 -16.41 0.95 3.57
C GLU A 37 -15.12 1.61 4.07
N ALA A 38 -15.25 2.81 4.65
CA ALA A 38 -14.13 3.53 5.26
C ALA A 38 -13.50 2.75 6.40
N SER A 39 -14.33 2.20 7.29
CA SER A 39 -13.88 1.38 8.41
C SER A 39 -13.14 0.13 7.94
N ALA A 40 -13.65 -0.56 6.92
CA ALA A 40 -12.99 -1.75 6.37
C ALA A 40 -11.61 -1.42 5.75
N VAL A 41 -11.51 -0.32 5.00
CA VAL A 41 -10.24 0.14 4.43
C VAL A 41 -9.27 0.55 5.55
N LEU A 42 -9.75 1.30 6.53
CA LEU A 42 -8.93 1.79 7.64
C LEU A 42 -8.43 0.65 8.52
N GLU A 43 -9.22 -0.40 8.74
CA GLU A 43 -8.80 -1.58 9.50
C GLU A 43 -7.56 -2.23 8.86
N VAL A 44 -7.58 -2.41 7.54
CA VAL A 44 -6.42 -2.97 6.81
C VAL A 44 -5.21 -2.06 6.95
N LEU A 45 -5.39 -0.75 6.73
CA LEU A 45 -4.30 0.23 6.83
C LEU A 45 -3.71 0.28 8.25
N ALA A 46 -4.56 0.39 9.27
CA ALA A 46 -4.14 0.47 10.67
C ALA A 46 -3.42 -0.80 11.12
N ARG A 47 -3.89 -1.98 10.68
CA ARG A 47 -3.20 -3.25 10.96
C ARG A 47 -1.84 -3.32 10.28
N THR A 48 -1.74 -2.88 9.02
CA THR A 48 -0.45 -2.82 8.30
C THR A 48 0.51 -1.86 8.99
N VAL A 49 0.05 -0.66 9.38
CA VAL A 49 0.88 0.32 10.11
C VAL A 49 1.31 -0.23 11.47
N LYS A 50 0.41 -0.89 12.21
CA LYS A 50 0.76 -1.56 13.47
C LYS A 50 1.86 -2.60 13.27
N TYR A 51 1.74 -3.47 12.28
CA TYR A 51 2.78 -4.45 11.95
C TYR A 51 4.13 -3.78 11.67
N LEU A 52 4.13 -2.68 10.91
CA LEU A 52 5.35 -1.92 10.64
C LEU A 52 5.94 -1.30 11.91
N HIS A 53 5.11 -0.72 12.79
CA HIS A 53 5.57 -0.16 14.06
C HIS A 53 6.12 -1.22 15.02
N GLU A 54 5.63 -2.46 14.96
CA GLU A 54 6.07 -3.55 15.84
C GLU A 54 7.34 -4.26 15.34
N HIS A 55 7.69 -4.15 14.06
CA HIS A 55 8.78 -4.93 13.44
C HIS A 55 9.84 -4.09 12.70
N MET A 56 9.58 -2.81 12.44
CA MET A 56 10.48 -1.93 11.69
C MET A 56 10.90 -0.66 12.47
N ILE A 57 10.61 -0.61 13.77
CA ILE A 57 11.13 0.37 14.74
C ILE A 57 11.75 -0.39 15.92
#